data_AF-A0A2G5TCA4-F1
#
_entry.id   AF-A0A2G5TCA4-F1
#
_cell.length_a   1.000
_cell.length_b   1.000
_cell.length_c   1.000
_cell.angle_alpha   90.00
_cell.angle_beta   90.00
_cell.angle_gamma   90.00
#
_symmetry.space_group_name_H-M   'P 1'
#
loop_
_entity.id
_entity.type
_entity.pdbx_description
1 polymer ?
#
loop_
_entity_poly.entity_id
_entity_poly.type
_entity_poly.pdbx_seq_one_letter_code
_entity_poly.pdbx_strand_id
1 'polypeptide(L)'
;MCESGSYCFTTWIVAHGAIKEQGCKTTRTDLTDRQCQTNRKGLVTCVCSSEKCNDASFSIPSDIALTAPPVIKCYSYSMKDDDFCFGHYCTYTAQTVMNDFGDVFKSSYGIQRGCSDAVYADDVDSTNICYAIDNSIICQCNTEFCNRDQSLQVPLGNLLCYFGHATNPIPDALNYCRGHLCYKMAPDYNGKITRGCLSVSDGAPAELKLPGASKYFKICNEELCNGDYSENALTPSSNNVEGSGTPESG
;
A
#
# COMPACT_ATOMS: atom_id res chain seq x y z
N MET A 1 11.17 -0.29 22.32
CA MET A 1 11.30 0.99 21.59
C MET A 1 10.99 0.68 20.14
N CYS A 2 10.14 1.46 19.49
CA CYS A 2 9.89 1.26 18.05
C CYS A 2 11.08 1.81 17.25
N GLU A 3 11.39 1.16 16.12
CA GLU A 3 12.42 1.64 15.19
C GLU A 3 12.01 2.99 14.58
N SER A 4 12.99 3.74 14.08
CA SER A 4 12.73 5.00 13.39
C SER A 4 11.77 4.78 12.20
N GLY A 5 10.70 5.58 12.11
CA GLY A 5 9.63 5.41 11.12
C GLY A 5 8.52 4.42 11.50
N SER A 6 8.54 3.89 12.74
CA SER A 6 7.46 3.05 13.29
C SER A 6 6.73 3.75 14.43
N TYR A 7 5.45 3.43 14.59
CA TYR A 7 4.54 3.97 15.59
C TYR A 7 4.13 2.90 16.60
N CYS A 8 3.91 3.29 17.85
CA CYS A 8 3.37 2.41 18.87
C CYS A 8 1.86 2.20 18.63
N PHE A 9 1.36 0.99 18.87
CA PHE A 9 -0.07 0.72 18.86
C PHE A 9 -0.52 -0.15 20.05
N THR A 10 -1.81 -0.05 20.37
CA THR A 10 -2.53 -0.99 21.23
C THR A 10 -3.88 -1.29 20.65
N THR A 11 -4.30 -2.54 20.75
CA THR A 11 -5.63 -3.03 20.42
C THR A 11 -6.31 -3.57 21.68
N TRP A 12 -7.54 -3.13 21.95
CA TRP A 12 -8.37 -3.58 23.07
C TRP A 12 -9.65 -4.27 22.60
N ILE A 13 -10.21 -5.09 23.47
CA ILE A 13 -11.58 -5.62 23.36
C ILE A 13 -12.52 -4.65 24.09
N VAL A 14 -13.39 -3.95 23.35
CA VAL A 14 -14.36 -2.96 23.87
C VAL A 14 -15.18 -3.51 25.02
N ALA A 15 -15.61 -4.78 24.94
CA ALA A 15 -16.50 -5.40 25.92
C ALA A 15 -15.95 -5.40 27.36
N HIS A 16 -14.62 -5.39 27.55
CA HIS A 16 -13.99 -5.46 28.87
C HIS A 16 -12.73 -4.60 29.03
N GLY A 17 -12.35 -3.82 28.01
CA GLY A 17 -11.11 -3.03 28.00
C GLY A 17 -9.83 -3.88 28.02
N ALA A 18 -9.93 -5.20 27.80
CA ALA A 18 -8.77 -6.09 27.82
C ALA A 18 -7.88 -5.83 26.61
N ILE A 19 -6.58 -5.66 26.84
CA ILE A 19 -5.59 -5.54 25.76
C ILE A 19 -5.50 -6.88 25.03
N LYS A 20 -5.75 -6.84 23.72
CA LYS A 20 -5.59 -7.99 22.82
C LYS A 20 -4.17 -8.05 22.25
N GLU A 21 -3.62 -6.90 21.88
CA GLU A 21 -2.34 -6.83 21.16
C GLU A 21 -1.67 -5.47 21.37
N GLN A 22 -0.35 -5.44 21.48
CA GLN A 22 0.48 -4.25 21.58
C GLN A 22 1.78 -4.44 20.82
N GLY A 23 2.29 -3.37 20.22
CA GLY A 23 3.57 -3.44 19.51
C GLY A 23 3.92 -2.16 18.77
N CYS A 24 4.80 -2.33 17.79
CA CYS A 24 5.22 -1.29 16.86
C CYS A 24 4.70 -1.66 15.47
N LYS A 25 4.22 -0.67 14.71
CA LYS A 25 3.84 -0.84 13.31
C LYS A 25 4.39 0.30 12.46
N THR A 26 4.71 0.01 11.21
CA THR A 26 4.98 1.03 10.20
C THR A 26 3.67 1.38 9.50
N THR A 27 3.47 2.66 9.21
CA THR A 27 2.32 3.19 8.46
C THR A 27 2.81 4.33 7.59
N ARG A 28 2.20 4.52 6.42
CA ARG A 28 2.47 5.67 5.55
C ARG A 28 1.76 6.93 6.02
N THR A 29 0.66 6.79 6.76
CA THR A 29 -0.05 7.89 7.40
C THR A 29 0.86 8.62 8.38
N ASP A 30 0.99 9.95 8.24
CA ASP A 30 1.63 10.78 9.27
C ASP A 30 0.72 10.81 10.50
N LEU A 31 1.22 10.28 11.62
CA LEU A 31 0.49 10.21 12.88
C LEU A 31 1.14 11.18 13.86
N THR A 32 1.00 12.48 13.59
CA THR A 32 1.43 13.52 14.53
C THR A 32 0.71 13.42 15.87
N ASP A 33 -0.52 12.90 15.87
CA ASP A 33 -1.37 12.70 17.04
C ASP A 33 -1.87 11.25 17.19
N ARG A 34 -2.44 10.95 18.36
CA ARG A 34 -3.08 9.65 18.65
C ARG A 34 -4.32 9.48 17.76
N GLN A 35 -4.36 8.42 16.94
CA GLN A 35 -5.53 8.05 16.14
C GLN A 35 -6.11 6.72 16.61
N CYS A 36 -7.44 6.63 16.72
CA CYS A 36 -8.16 5.45 17.20
C CYS A 36 -9.28 5.03 16.25
N GLN A 37 -9.49 3.73 16.06
CA GLN A 37 -10.57 3.16 15.23
C GLN A 37 -11.20 1.93 15.88
N THR A 38 -12.45 1.61 15.53
CA THR A 38 -13.15 0.38 15.96
C THR A 38 -13.66 -0.43 14.79
N ASN A 39 -13.55 -1.75 14.92
CA ASN A 39 -14.13 -2.70 13.97
C ASN A 39 -15.35 -3.45 14.53
N ARG A 40 -15.99 -4.25 13.67
CA ARG A 40 -17.18 -5.07 13.99
C ARG A 40 -17.03 -6.01 15.18
N LYS A 41 -15.80 -6.43 15.50
CA LYS A 41 -15.54 -7.33 16.63
C LYS A 41 -15.52 -6.58 17.97
N GLY A 42 -15.83 -5.28 17.96
CA GLY A 42 -15.66 -4.41 19.11
C GLY A 42 -14.20 -4.36 19.51
N LEU A 43 -13.27 -4.34 18.53
CA LEU A 43 -11.87 -4.09 18.82
C LEU A 43 -11.58 -2.62 18.56
N VAL A 44 -11.06 -1.93 19.56
CA VAL A 44 -10.47 -0.60 19.42
C VAL A 44 -9.00 -0.78 19.11
N THR A 45 -8.46 -0.08 18.13
CA THR A 45 -7.01 0.04 17.99
C THR A 45 -6.66 1.51 17.95
N CYS A 46 -5.67 1.89 18.75
CA CYS A 46 -5.12 3.24 18.74
C CYS A 46 -3.63 3.20 18.42
N VAL A 47 -3.18 4.19 17.67
CA VAL A 47 -1.80 4.37 17.22
C VAL A 47 -1.30 5.71 17.72
N CYS A 48 -0.05 5.80 18.15
CA CYS A 48 0.55 7.02 18.68
C CYS A 48 2.06 7.08 18.35
N SER A 49 2.60 8.30 18.34
CA SER A 49 3.95 8.61 17.87
C SER A 49 4.97 8.91 18.98
N SER A 50 4.52 9.13 20.22
CA SER A 50 5.42 9.39 21.34
C SER A 50 6.01 8.12 21.96
N GLU A 51 7.17 8.23 22.60
CA GLU A 51 7.87 7.07 23.16
C GLU A 51 7.02 6.40 24.27
N LYS A 52 6.84 5.07 24.17
CA LYS A 52 6.07 4.25 25.14
C LYS A 52 4.64 4.76 25.35
N CYS A 53 4.07 5.47 24.37
CA CYS A 53 2.71 5.99 24.48
C CYS A 53 1.63 4.90 24.54
N ASN A 54 1.99 3.64 24.29
CA ASN A 54 1.12 2.47 24.43
C ASN A 54 1.27 1.74 25.79
N ASP A 55 1.78 2.40 26.82
CA ASP A 55 1.92 1.82 28.17
C ASP A 55 0.57 1.73 28.92
N ALA A 56 0.62 1.44 30.23
CA ALA A 56 -0.58 1.29 31.06
C ALA A 56 -1.44 2.55 31.17
N SER A 57 -0.91 3.73 30.80
CA SER A 57 -1.68 4.98 30.71
C SER A 57 -2.53 5.07 29.44
N PHE A 58 -2.30 4.17 28.47
CA PHE A 58 -3.06 4.08 27.23
C PHE A 58 -4.43 3.45 27.51
N SER A 59 -5.40 4.30 27.81
CA SER A 59 -6.80 3.93 28.00
C SER A 59 -7.61 4.15 26.73
N ILE A 60 -8.70 3.39 26.55
CA ILE A 60 -9.69 3.70 25.52
C ILE A 60 -10.26 5.09 25.85
N PRO A 61 -10.15 6.09 24.97
CA PRO A 61 -10.64 7.43 25.29
C PRO A 61 -12.16 7.40 25.48
N SER A 62 -12.64 8.03 26.55
CA SER A 62 -14.05 7.92 26.99
C SER A 62 -15.04 8.65 26.08
N ASP A 63 -14.54 9.62 25.29
CA ASP A 63 -15.26 10.41 24.29
C ASP A 63 -15.32 9.72 22.93
N ILE A 64 -14.40 8.80 22.65
CA ILE A 64 -14.47 7.96 21.47
C ILE A 64 -15.42 6.79 21.81
N ALA A 65 -16.71 7.11 21.90
CA ALA A 65 -17.74 6.19 21.48
C ALA A 65 -17.44 5.90 20.00
N LEU A 66 -16.55 4.95 19.76
CA LEU A 66 -16.08 4.57 18.44
C LEU A 66 -17.29 4.02 17.68
N THR A 67 -17.98 4.91 16.98
CA THR A 67 -19.04 4.55 16.07
C THR A 67 -18.40 3.68 15.01
N ALA A 68 -18.55 2.36 15.16
CA ALA A 68 -18.26 1.43 14.10
C ALA A 68 -19.01 1.95 12.86
N PRO A 69 -18.34 2.06 11.69
CA PRO A 69 -19.02 2.44 10.46
C PRO A 69 -20.27 1.57 10.28
N PRO A 70 -21.34 2.08 9.66
CA PRO A 70 -22.55 1.28 9.48
C PRO A 70 -22.22 0.00 8.71
N VAL A 71 -22.85 -1.10 9.11
CA VAL A 71 -22.79 -2.34 8.33
C VAL A 71 -23.61 -2.13 7.07
N ILE A 72 -22.98 -2.28 5.92
CA ILE A 72 -23.55 -2.08 4.58
C ILE A 72 -23.65 -3.41 3.83
N LYS A 73 -24.55 -3.46 2.85
CA LYS A 73 -24.64 -4.57 1.89
C LYS A 73 -23.67 -4.37 0.73
N CYS A 74 -22.99 -5.44 0.34
CA CYS A 74 -22.05 -5.47 -0.77
C CYS A 74 -22.37 -6.64 -1.69
N TYR A 75 -22.10 -6.49 -2.99
CA TYR A 75 -22.14 -7.64 -3.89
C TYR A 75 -21.09 -8.66 -3.45
N SER A 76 -21.46 -9.93 -3.42
CA SER A 76 -20.50 -11.02 -3.27
C SER A 76 -20.01 -11.46 -4.67
N TYR A 77 -19.41 -12.64 -4.78
CA TYR A 77 -18.82 -13.16 -6.02
C TYR A 77 -19.78 -13.16 -7.21
N SER A 78 -21.05 -13.60 -7.04
CA SER A 78 -22.01 -13.57 -8.15
C SER A 78 -22.76 -12.24 -8.17
N MET A 79 -22.82 -11.57 -9.33
CA MET A 79 -23.60 -10.33 -9.52
C MET A 79 -25.12 -10.58 -9.53
N LYS A 80 -25.58 -11.61 -8.82
CA LYS A 80 -27.00 -11.88 -8.65
C LYS A 80 -27.52 -10.99 -7.53
N ASP A 81 -28.74 -10.47 -7.70
CA ASP A 81 -29.32 -9.50 -6.78
C ASP A 81 -29.49 -10.04 -5.34
N ASP A 82 -29.51 -11.36 -5.17
CA ASP A 82 -29.66 -12.04 -3.88
C ASP A 82 -28.33 -12.52 -3.28
N ASP A 83 -27.20 -12.34 -3.97
CA ASP A 83 -25.88 -12.81 -3.54
C ASP A 83 -25.07 -11.63 -2.99
N PHE A 84 -25.31 -11.32 -1.72
CA PHE A 84 -24.67 -10.21 -1.02
C PHE A 84 -24.05 -10.65 0.30
N CYS A 85 -23.12 -9.84 0.78
CA CYS A 85 -22.56 -10.00 2.11
C CYS A 85 -22.59 -8.67 2.89
N PHE A 86 -22.39 -8.76 4.21
CA PHE A 86 -22.44 -7.63 5.12
C PHE A 86 -21.06 -7.32 5.69
N GLY A 87 -20.58 -6.10 5.47
CA GLY A 87 -19.32 -5.59 6.04
C GLY A 87 -19.37 -4.08 6.25
N HIS A 88 -18.25 -3.50 6.66
CA HIS A 88 -18.10 -2.05 6.81
C HIS A 88 -17.68 -1.40 5.49
N TYR A 89 -17.03 -2.20 4.64
CA TYR A 89 -16.61 -1.80 3.32
C TYR A 89 -16.93 -2.90 2.32
N CYS A 90 -17.23 -2.48 1.10
CA CYS A 90 -17.31 -3.35 -0.06
C CYS A 90 -15.96 -3.41 -0.75
N THR A 91 -15.55 -4.62 -1.15
CA THR A 91 -14.29 -4.87 -1.84
C THR A 91 -14.54 -5.25 -3.28
N TYR A 92 -13.66 -4.78 -4.16
CA TYR A 92 -13.63 -5.13 -5.57
C TYR A 92 -12.19 -5.41 -5.97
N THR A 93 -11.96 -6.56 -6.59
CA THR A 93 -10.66 -6.91 -7.17
C THR A 93 -10.86 -7.30 -8.63
N ALA A 94 -9.99 -6.83 -9.51
CA ALA A 94 -9.94 -7.29 -10.88
C ALA A 94 -8.50 -7.56 -11.27
N GLN A 95 -8.29 -8.58 -12.09
CA GLN A 95 -6.99 -8.76 -12.73
C GLN A 95 -6.71 -7.60 -13.68
N THR A 96 -5.44 -7.28 -13.85
CA THR A 96 -5.00 -6.30 -14.84
C THR A 96 -4.13 -6.95 -15.90
N VAL A 97 -4.12 -6.32 -17.07
CA VAL A 97 -3.21 -6.64 -18.17
C VAL A 97 -2.31 -5.43 -18.35
N MET A 98 -1.01 -5.68 -18.34
CA MET A 98 0.00 -4.67 -18.60
C MET A 98 0.42 -4.78 -20.06
N ASN A 99 0.46 -3.66 -20.78
CA ASN A 99 1.05 -3.63 -22.14
C ASN A 99 2.57 -3.41 -22.06
N ASP A 100 3.23 -3.48 -23.21
CA ASP A 100 4.69 -3.30 -23.33
C ASP A 100 5.17 -1.89 -22.91
N PHE A 101 4.25 -0.92 -22.78
CA PHE A 101 4.54 0.45 -22.34
C PHE A 101 4.37 0.64 -20.82
N GLY A 102 3.96 -0.41 -20.11
CA GLY A 102 3.69 -0.37 -18.68
C GLY A 102 2.31 0.19 -18.32
N ASP A 103 1.43 0.43 -19.30
CA ASP A 103 0.04 0.83 -19.05
C ASP A 103 -0.73 -0.34 -18.46
N VAL A 104 -1.53 -0.07 -17.43
CA VAL A 104 -2.30 -1.08 -16.70
C VAL A 104 -3.77 -0.97 -17.07
N PHE A 105 -4.30 -2.00 -17.73
CA PHE A 105 -5.71 -2.09 -18.11
C PHE A 105 -6.45 -3.10 -17.25
N LYS A 106 -7.68 -2.78 -16.88
CA LYS A 106 -8.57 -3.72 -16.21
C LYS A 106 -8.94 -4.88 -17.14
N SER A 107 -8.75 -6.11 -16.67
CA SER A 107 -9.25 -7.32 -17.34
C SER A 107 -10.74 -7.51 -17.07
N SER A 108 -11.45 -8.10 -18.04
CA SER A 108 -12.81 -8.60 -17.84
C SER A 108 -12.86 -9.93 -17.08
N TYR A 109 -11.70 -10.58 -16.89
CA TYR A 109 -11.56 -11.86 -16.19
C TYR A 109 -11.07 -11.67 -14.74
N GLY A 110 -11.33 -12.67 -13.90
CA GLY A 110 -10.81 -12.71 -12.53
C GLY A 110 -11.38 -11.64 -11.60
N ILE A 111 -12.58 -11.13 -11.90
CA ILE A 111 -13.25 -10.15 -11.04
C ILE A 111 -13.75 -10.86 -9.78
N GLN A 112 -13.34 -10.35 -8.63
CA GLN A 112 -13.81 -10.77 -7.32
C GLN A 112 -14.46 -9.60 -6.59
N ARG A 113 -15.47 -9.92 -5.80
CA ARG A 113 -16.24 -8.97 -5.02
C ARG A 113 -16.52 -9.56 -3.66
N GLY A 114 -16.63 -8.69 -2.68
CA GLY A 114 -17.05 -9.09 -1.36
C GLY A 114 -17.18 -7.92 -0.43
N CYS A 115 -17.03 -8.22 0.85
CA CYS A 115 -17.06 -7.27 1.93
C CYS A 115 -15.85 -7.52 2.82
N SER A 116 -15.32 -6.43 3.35
CA SER A 116 -14.33 -6.46 4.42
C SER A 116 -14.92 -5.77 5.64
N ASP A 117 -14.52 -6.27 6.80
CA ASP A 117 -14.51 -5.42 8.00
C ASP A 117 -13.18 -4.66 8.02
N ALA A 118 -13.10 -3.56 8.77
CA ALA A 118 -11.82 -2.90 9.05
C ALA A 118 -10.87 -3.91 9.72
N VAL A 119 -10.03 -4.55 8.91
CA VAL A 119 -8.86 -5.29 9.37
C VAL A 119 -7.71 -4.32 9.21
N TYR A 120 -7.03 -4.03 10.32
CA TYR A 120 -5.82 -3.21 10.32
C TYR A 120 -4.78 -3.84 9.38
N ALA A 121 -4.79 -3.41 8.12
CA ALA A 121 -3.76 -3.71 7.15
C ALA A 121 -2.91 -2.46 7.01
N ASP A 122 -1.89 -2.39 7.86
CA ASP A 122 -0.72 -1.51 7.86
C ASP A 122 -0.94 0.02 7.79
N ASP A 123 -1.75 0.55 6.87
CA ASP A 123 -2.09 1.96 6.72
C ASP A 123 -3.47 2.29 7.31
N VAL A 124 -3.54 3.34 8.12
CA VAL A 124 -4.77 3.76 8.80
C VAL A 124 -5.72 4.44 7.80
N ASP A 125 -6.95 3.93 7.69
CA ASP A 125 -8.11 4.54 7.02
C ASP A 125 -7.96 4.96 5.55
N SER A 126 -7.82 3.99 4.65
CA SER A 126 -8.04 4.25 3.22
C SER A 126 -9.42 3.73 2.81
N THR A 127 -10.45 4.50 3.17
CA THR A 127 -11.82 4.26 2.70
C THR A 127 -12.03 4.96 1.36
N ASN A 128 -12.82 4.37 0.46
CA ASN A 128 -13.06 4.91 -0.90
C ASN A 128 -11.75 5.12 -1.67
N ILE A 129 -11.06 4.01 -1.90
CA ILE A 129 -9.80 3.97 -2.63
C ILE A 129 -9.80 2.82 -3.62
N CYS A 130 -9.15 3.01 -4.76
CA CYS A 130 -8.63 1.93 -5.58
C CYS A 130 -7.12 2.05 -5.70
N TYR A 131 -6.40 0.94 -5.73
CA TYR A 131 -4.99 0.93 -6.09
C TYR A 131 -4.70 -0.22 -7.05
N ALA A 132 -3.74 0.02 -7.95
CA ALA A 132 -3.20 -0.98 -8.84
C ALA A 132 -1.83 -1.40 -8.30
N ILE A 133 -1.70 -2.70 -8.06
CA ILE A 133 -0.46 -3.34 -7.64
C ILE A 133 -0.37 -4.69 -8.36
N ASP A 134 0.82 -5.02 -8.84
CA ASP A 134 1.06 -6.24 -9.63
C ASP A 134 0.10 -6.32 -10.82
N ASN A 135 -0.57 -7.47 -10.95
CA ASN A 135 -1.56 -7.76 -11.98
C ASN A 135 -2.97 -7.60 -11.41
N SER A 136 -3.20 -6.66 -10.50
CA SER A 136 -4.50 -6.48 -9.86
C SER A 136 -4.82 -5.02 -9.54
N ILE A 137 -6.09 -4.66 -9.75
CA ILE A 137 -6.70 -3.48 -9.14
C ILE A 137 -7.50 -3.95 -7.94
N ILE A 138 -7.28 -3.32 -6.80
CA ILE A 138 -7.97 -3.60 -5.54
C ILE A 138 -8.64 -2.30 -5.10
N CYS A 139 -9.94 -2.37 -4.83
CA CYS A 139 -10.74 -1.25 -4.37
C CYS A 139 -11.49 -1.56 -3.09
N GLN A 140 -11.72 -0.50 -2.32
CA GLN A 140 -12.55 -0.50 -1.13
C GLN A 140 -13.46 0.72 -1.12
N CYS A 141 -14.74 0.56 -0.81
CA CYS A 141 -15.70 1.65 -0.69
C CYS A 141 -16.74 1.41 0.42
N ASN A 142 -17.39 2.48 0.91
CA ASN A 142 -18.25 2.42 2.10
C ASN A 142 -19.74 2.73 1.86
N THR A 143 -20.21 2.63 0.62
CA THR A 143 -21.62 2.80 0.26
C THR A 143 -22.23 1.47 -0.18
N GLU A 144 -23.52 1.26 0.06
CA GLU A 144 -24.16 -0.02 -0.30
C GLU A 144 -23.99 -0.33 -1.79
N PHE A 145 -23.58 -1.57 -2.09
CA PHE A 145 -23.41 -2.10 -3.44
C PHE A 145 -22.43 -1.34 -4.35
N CYS A 146 -21.54 -0.53 -3.78
CA CYS A 146 -20.56 0.27 -4.52
C CYS A 146 -19.49 -0.56 -5.25
N ASN A 147 -19.34 -1.84 -4.91
CA ASN A 147 -18.40 -2.77 -5.53
C ASN A 147 -18.97 -3.54 -6.74
N ARG A 148 -20.05 -3.04 -7.35
CA ARG A 148 -20.57 -3.63 -8.59
C ARG A 148 -19.50 -3.65 -9.69
N ASP A 149 -18.84 -2.52 -9.84
CA ASP A 149 -17.72 -2.31 -10.74
C ASP A 149 -16.55 -1.68 -9.99
N GLN A 150 -15.48 -1.35 -10.70
CA GLN A 150 -14.40 -0.55 -10.15
C GLN A 150 -14.97 0.81 -9.74
N SER A 151 -14.97 1.10 -8.44
CA SER A 151 -15.62 2.29 -7.87
C SER A 151 -14.89 3.58 -8.22
N LEU A 152 -13.56 3.52 -8.40
CA LEU A 152 -12.70 4.68 -8.66
C LEU A 152 -11.67 4.36 -9.73
N GLN A 153 -11.43 5.31 -10.63
CA GLN A 153 -10.38 5.18 -11.65
C GLN A 153 -8.99 5.23 -10.98
N VAL A 154 -8.08 4.40 -11.47
CA VAL A 154 -6.68 4.38 -11.02
C VAL A 154 -5.84 4.92 -12.17
N PRO A 155 -5.37 6.18 -12.12
CA PRO A 155 -4.49 6.69 -13.14
C PRO A 155 -3.14 5.99 -13.09
N LEU A 156 -2.49 5.87 -14.24
CA LEU A 156 -1.11 5.46 -14.32
C LEU A 156 -0.23 6.60 -13.78
N GLY A 157 0.69 6.30 -12.88
CA GLY A 157 1.71 7.26 -12.51
C GLY A 157 2.84 7.33 -13.56
N ASN A 158 3.76 8.28 -13.36
CA ASN A 158 4.82 8.57 -14.35
C ASN A 158 6.16 7.91 -14.03
N LEU A 159 6.30 7.27 -12.86
CA LEU A 159 7.55 6.71 -12.38
C LEU A 159 7.81 5.34 -13.03
N LEU A 160 8.97 5.14 -13.64
CA LEU A 160 9.40 3.84 -14.16
C LEU A 160 9.98 2.99 -13.01
N CYS A 161 9.49 1.76 -12.88
CA CYS A 161 9.90 0.83 -11.84
C CYS A 161 10.30 -0.51 -12.44
N TYR A 162 11.22 -1.23 -11.81
CA TYR A 162 11.45 -2.65 -12.12
C TYR A 162 10.22 -3.47 -11.76
N PHE A 163 9.86 -4.43 -12.61
CA PHE A 163 8.71 -5.30 -12.44
C PHE A 163 9.07 -6.79 -12.56
N GLY A 164 8.61 -7.59 -11.60
CA GLY A 164 8.71 -9.05 -11.63
C GLY A 164 9.39 -9.67 -10.41
N HIS A 165 9.71 -10.96 -10.53
CA HIS A 165 10.34 -11.76 -9.47
C HIS A 165 11.75 -12.16 -9.88
N ALA A 166 12.76 -11.72 -9.14
CA ALA A 166 14.15 -12.08 -9.42
C ALA A 166 14.94 -12.31 -8.12
N THR A 167 15.87 -13.26 -8.15
CA THR A 167 16.99 -13.32 -7.19
C THR A 167 18.02 -12.27 -7.59
N ASN A 168 18.76 -11.73 -6.62
CA ASN A 168 19.87 -10.82 -6.95
C ASN A 168 21.05 -11.60 -7.57
N PRO A 169 21.79 -11.04 -8.55
CA PRO A 169 21.65 -9.70 -9.14
C PRO A 169 20.49 -9.56 -10.14
N ILE A 170 20.04 -8.32 -10.36
CA ILE A 170 18.99 -7.91 -11.31
C ILE A 170 19.35 -8.42 -12.73
N PRO A 171 18.53 -9.29 -13.36
CA PRO A 171 18.78 -9.70 -14.74
C PRO A 171 18.60 -8.52 -15.72
N ASP A 172 19.41 -8.48 -16.77
CA ASP A 172 19.35 -7.45 -17.83
C ASP A 172 17.99 -7.38 -18.56
N ALA A 173 17.16 -8.42 -18.42
CA ALA A 173 15.86 -8.59 -19.08
C ALA A 173 14.65 -8.37 -18.15
N LEU A 174 14.77 -7.54 -17.10
CA LEU A 174 13.62 -7.22 -16.26
C LEU A 174 12.62 -6.32 -16.99
N ASN A 175 11.35 -6.66 -16.86
CA ASN A 175 10.25 -5.86 -17.35
C ASN A 175 10.11 -4.59 -16.51
N TYR A 176 9.48 -3.58 -17.09
CA TYR A 176 9.21 -2.31 -16.42
C TYR A 176 7.72 -2.10 -16.27
N CYS A 177 7.34 -1.32 -15.26
CA CYS A 177 5.98 -0.82 -15.13
C CYS A 177 5.98 0.63 -14.69
N ARG A 178 4.85 1.30 -14.87
CA ARG A 178 4.68 2.71 -14.50
C ARG A 178 3.69 2.87 -13.37
N GLY A 179 4.06 3.65 -12.36
CA GLY A 179 3.17 3.97 -11.25
C GLY A 179 3.51 5.27 -10.53
N HIS A 180 2.79 5.55 -9.46
CA HIS A 180 3.10 6.69 -8.60
C HIS A 180 4.33 6.42 -7.73
N LEU A 181 4.52 5.15 -7.34
CA LEU A 181 5.58 4.69 -6.46
C LEU A 181 6.15 3.37 -6.97
N CYS A 182 7.43 3.13 -6.71
CA CYS A 182 8.03 1.81 -6.88
C CYS A 182 8.04 1.07 -5.54
N TYR A 183 7.82 -0.25 -5.57
CA TYR A 183 7.92 -1.08 -4.38
C TYR A 183 8.90 -2.25 -4.57
N LYS A 184 9.47 -2.71 -3.45
CA LYS A 184 10.28 -3.92 -3.31
C LYS A 184 9.82 -4.71 -2.09
N MET A 185 9.53 -6.00 -2.26
CA MET A 185 9.17 -6.89 -1.16
C MET A 185 10.40 -7.48 -0.49
N ALA A 186 10.23 -7.99 0.74
CA ALA A 186 11.22 -8.86 1.35
C ALA A 186 11.43 -10.12 0.50
N PRO A 187 12.64 -10.73 0.51
CA PRO A 187 12.87 -11.99 -0.18
C PRO A 187 11.91 -13.08 0.31
N ASP A 188 11.35 -13.84 -0.62
CA ASP A 188 10.54 -15.03 -0.30
C ASP A 188 11.40 -16.17 0.28
N TYR A 189 10.78 -17.31 0.59
CA TYR A 189 11.49 -18.47 1.14
C TYR A 189 12.57 -19.06 0.20
N ASN A 190 12.52 -18.75 -1.09
CA ASN A 190 13.53 -19.12 -2.09
C ASN A 190 14.55 -17.98 -2.35
N GLY A 191 14.46 -16.87 -1.62
CA GLY A 191 15.30 -15.69 -1.83
C GLY A 191 14.89 -14.84 -3.04
N LYS A 192 13.71 -15.06 -3.64
CA LYS A 192 13.22 -14.23 -4.75
C LYS A 192 12.64 -12.93 -4.21
N ILE A 193 13.00 -11.83 -4.86
CA ILE A 193 12.51 -10.50 -4.52
C ILE A 193 11.48 -10.08 -5.57
N THR A 194 10.27 -9.81 -5.10
CA THR A 194 9.20 -9.22 -5.92
C THR A 194 9.35 -7.70 -5.97
N ARG A 195 9.22 -7.15 -7.17
CA ARG A 195 9.32 -5.72 -7.46
C ARG A 195 8.17 -5.31 -8.37
N GLY A 196 7.72 -4.08 -8.21
CA GLY A 196 6.73 -3.51 -9.11
C GLY A 196 6.45 -2.05 -8.80
N CYS A 197 5.32 -1.60 -9.33
CA CYS A 197 4.83 -0.24 -9.17
C CYS A 197 3.48 -0.27 -8.43
N LEU A 198 3.19 0.83 -7.75
CA LEU A 198 1.93 1.09 -7.09
C LEU A 198 1.32 2.36 -7.69
N SER A 199 0.07 2.26 -8.11
CA SER A 199 -0.76 3.39 -8.50
C SER A 199 -1.99 3.43 -7.60
N VAL A 200 -2.50 4.63 -7.30
CA VAL A 200 -3.65 4.83 -6.39
C VAL A 200 -4.62 5.79 -7.06
N SER A 201 -5.91 5.64 -6.78
CA SER A 201 -6.97 6.45 -7.36
C SER A 201 -6.80 7.93 -7.04
N ASP A 202 -7.38 8.78 -7.89
CA ASP A 202 -7.53 10.19 -7.56
C ASP A 202 -8.40 10.37 -6.31
N GLY A 203 -8.02 11.33 -5.46
CA GLY A 203 -8.66 11.54 -4.15
C GLY A 203 -8.24 10.57 -3.05
N ALA A 204 -7.36 9.60 -3.34
CA ALA A 204 -6.71 8.80 -2.29
C ALA A 204 -5.93 9.71 -1.33
N PRO A 205 -5.85 9.37 -0.02
CA PRO A 205 -5.02 10.09 0.95
C PRO A 205 -3.60 10.33 0.42
N ALA A 206 -3.10 11.56 0.60
CA ALA A 206 -1.83 12.00 0.02
C ALA A 206 -0.66 11.11 0.48
N GLU A 207 -0.78 10.58 1.70
CA GLU A 207 0.18 9.71 2.38
C GLU A 207 0.43 8.40 1.62
N LEU A 208 -0.57 7.90 0.89
CA LEU A 208 -0.43 6.69 0.08
C LEU A 208 0.38 6.90 -1.20
N LYS A 209 0.65 8.17 -1.54
CA LYS A 209 1.53 8.60 -2.65
C LYS A 209 2.93 8.98 -2.16
N LEU A 210 3.23 8.81 -0.87
CA LEU A 210 4.54 9.10 -0.29
C LEU A 210 5.40 7.83 -0.18
N PRO A 211 6.75 7.97 -0.24
CA PRO A 211 7.66 6.87 0.03
C PRO A 211 7.55 6.40 1.49
N GLY A 212 7.95 5.16 1.77
CA GLY A 212 7.86 4.61 3.11
C GLY A 212 8.09 3.10 3.15
N ALA A 213 7.70 2.47 4.25
CA ALA A 213 7.73 1.02 4.37
C ALA A 213 6.49 0.53 5.11
N SER A 214 6.00 -0.65 4.73
CA SER A 214 5.02 -1.45 5.47
C SER A 214 5.67 -2.79 5.85
N LYS A 215 4.92 -3.67 6.51
CA LYS A 215 5.39 -5.02 6.84
C LYS A 215 5.83 -5.82 5.61
N TYR A 216 5.22 -5.55 4.45
CA TYR A 216 5.40 -6.34 3.24
C TYR A 216 6.22 -5.62 2.16
N PHE A 217 6.27 -4.29 2.19
CA PHE A 217 6.80 -3.48 1.09
C PHE A 217 7.74 -2.39 1.59
N LYS A 218 8.90 -2.23 0.92
CA LYS A 218 9.65 -0.98 0.90
C LYS A 218 9.23 -0.19 -0.34
N ILE A 219 8.88 1.08 -0.17
CA ILE A 219 8.27 1.92 -1.20
C ILE A 219 9.10 3.20 -1.37
N CYS A 220 9.35 3.59 -2.62
CA CYS A 220 10.15 4.77 -2.97
C CYS A 220 9.55 5.49 -4.19
N ASN A 221 9.98 6.73 -4.41
CA ASN A 221 9.39 7.67 -5.36
C ASN A 221 10.40 8.27 -6.36
N GLU A 222 11.48 7.53 -6.65
CA GLU A 222 12.50 7.87 -7.65
C GLU A 222 12.54 6.81 -8.75
N GLU A 223 12.97 7.19 -9.95
CA GLU A 223 13.05 6.28 -11.09
C GLU A 223 13.90 5.06 -10.74
N LEU A 224 13.34 3.86 -10.96
CA LEU A 224 14.02 2.57 -10.77
C LEU A 224 14.57 2.32 -9.34
N CYS A 225 14.09 3.07 -8.34
CA CYS A 225 14.59 3.03 -6.96
C CYS A 225 14.33 1.69 -6.24
N ASN A 226 13.46 0.83 -6.80
CA ASN A 226 13.24 -0.53 -6.33
C ASN A 226 14.28 -1.54 -6.84
N GLY A 227 15.33 -1.04 -7.50
CA GLY A 227 16.54 -1.80 -7.82
C GLY A 227 17.33 -2.21 -6.57
N ASP A 228 18.53 -2.75 -6.79
CA ASP A 228 19.50 -2.89 -5.72
C ASP A 228 20.18 -1.53 -5.56
N TYR A 229 20.15 -0.98 -4.34
CA TYR A 229 20.98 0.17 -3.99
C TYR A 229 22.44 -0.23 -4.22
N SER A 230 22.98 0.09 -5.39
CA SER A 230 24.39 0.41 -5.46
C SER A 230 24.49 1.88 -5.09
N GLU A 231 25.34 2.24 -4.14
CA GLU A 231 25.62 3.63 -3.76
C GLU A 231 26.17 4.50 -4.92
N ASN A 232 26.11 4.07 -6.18
CA ASN A 232 26.77 4.72 -7.32
C ASN A 232 25.86 5.01 -8.53
N ALA A 233 24.53 5.03 -8.38
CA ALA A 233 23.63 5.41 -9.49
C ALA A 233 23.51 6.95 -9.71
N LEU A 234 24.40 7.76 -9.12
CA LEU A 234 24.60 9.15 -9.49
C LEU A 234 26.03 9.36 -10.00
N THR A 235 26.25 9.01 -11.27
CA THR A 235 27.16 9.83 -12.09
C THR A 235 26.32 10.53 -13.14
N PRO A 236 26.06 11.84 -12.98
CA PRO A 236 25.43 12.64 -14.01
C PRO A 236 26.27 12.58 -15.28
N SER A 237 25.60 12.40 -16.42
CA SER A 237 26.21 12.64 -17.73
C SER A 237 26.72 14.08 -17.79
N SER A 238 28.03 14.26 -17.92
CA SER A 238 28.61 15.46 -18.51
C SER A 238 28.96 15.16 -19.96
N ASN A 239 28.05 15.52 -20.86
CA ASN A 239 28.45 15.91 -22.20
C ASN A 239 29.32 17.17 -22.07
N ASN A 240 30.51 17.18 -22.68
CA ASN A 240 30.91 18.28 -23.54
C ASN A 240 32.14 17.90 -24.39
N VAL A 241 31.96 18.18 -25.67
CA VAL A 241 32.93 18.17 -26.77
C VAL A 241 33.99 19.24 -26.55
N GLU A 242 35.26 18.87 -26.75
CA GLU A 242 36.40 19.61 -27.33
C GLU A 242 37.63 18.72 -27.09
N GLY A 243 38.37 18.21 -28.07
CA GLY A 243 38.95 18.88 -29.21
C GLY A 243 40.47 18.94 -29.03
N SER A 244 41.19 18.16 -29.84
CA SER A 244 42.62 18.33 -30.21
C SER A 244 43.73 17.92 -29.22
N GLY A 245 44.59 16.99 -29.67
CA GLY A 245 46.01 16.98 -29.30
C GLY A 245 46.67 15.62 -29.08
N THR A 246 47.05 14.92 -30.15
CA THR A 246 48.28 14.09 -30.15
C THR A 246 49.50 15.01 -29.94
N PRO A 247 50.59 14.56 -29.29
CA PRO A 247 51.59 13.79 -30.05
C PRO A 247 52.31 12.65 -29.30
N GLU A 248 53.06 11.96 -30.13
CA GLU A 248 53.91 10.79 -30.00
C GLU A 248 54.96 10.80 -28.88
N SER A 249 55.27 9.57 -28.44
CA SER A 249 56.59 8.94 -28.33
C SER A 249 57.84 9.82 -28.11
N GLY A 250 58.51 9.56 -26.99
CA GLY A 250 59.93 9.85 -26.74
C GLY A 250 60.44 8.94 -25.62
#